data_AF-A0A9D9S4L2-F1
#
_entry.id   AF-A0A9D9S4L2-F1
#
_cell.length_a   1.000
_cell.length_b   1.000
_cell.length_c   1.000
_cell.angle_alpha   90.00
_cell.angle_beta   90.00
_cell.angle_gamma   90.00
#
_symmetry.space_group_name_H-M   'P 1'
#
loop_
_entity.id
_entity.type
_entity.pdbx_description
1 polymer ?
#
loop_
_entity_poly.entity_id
_entity_poly.type
_entity_poly.pdbx_seq_one_letter_code
_entity_poly.pdbx_strand_id
1 'polypeptide(L)'
;MIDLSAIGWKEAALVALVILAVYMGYALFRLSMVSARSTTAVAPPEEGPASTPAPTAEEIESMLDALLDRRLAPLMQQMETRMDLIEDRVDGVGRRIETVNQLPPVAPQYSEALSLAARGLSAEDIADQCEMSVGEAELVRTLARSRGMGEGDEA
;
A
#
# COMPACT_ATOMS: atom_id res chain seq x y z
N MET A 1 -0.90 -39.40 13.13
CA MET A 1 -0.06 -38.20 13.25
C MET A 1 0.01 -37.61 11.85
N ILE A 2 -0.61 -36.45 11.63
CA ILE A 2 -0.68 -35.84 10.29
C ILE A 2 0.56 -34.96 10.16
N ASP A 3 1.44 -35.26 9.22
CA ASP A 3 2.71 -34.56 9.01
C ASP A 3 2.46 -33.11 8.55
N LEU A 4 2.57 -32.16 9.47
CA LEU A 4 2.40 -30.73 9.21
C LEU A 4 3.62 -30.08 8.52
N SER A 5 4.74 -30.80 8.35
CA SER A 5 5.97 -30.24 7.77
C SER A 5 6.13 -30.45 6.26
N ALA A 6 5.24 -31.22 5.61
CA ALA A 6 5.20 -31.38 4.15
C ALA A 6 4.13 -30.49 3.47
N ILE A 7 3.41 -29.67 4.25
CA ILE A 7 2.37 -28.77 3.75
C ILE A 7 3.06 -27.57 3.09
N GLY A 8 3.47 -27.73 1.83
CA GLY A 8 3.87 -26.59 1.02
C GLY A 8 2.76 -25.53 1.06
N TRP A 9 3.09 -24.24 0.99
CA TRP A 9 2.13 -23.13 1.01
C TRP A 9 0.90 -23.39 0.12
N LYS A 10 1.11 -24.05 -1.02
CA LYS A 10 0.07 -24.50 -1.95
C LYS A 10 -1.00 -25.37 -1.29
N GLU A 11 -0.61 -26.37 -0.49
CA GLU A 11 -1.55 -27.28 0.18
C GLU A 11 -2.33 -26.54 1.29
N ALA A 12 -1.68 -25.62 2.01
CA ALA A 12 -2.37 -24.75 2.98
C ALA A 12 -3.39 -23.83 2.29
N ALA A 13 -3.05 -23.27 1.12
CA ALA A 13 -3.96 -22.46 0.33
C ALA A 13 -5.16 -23.26 -0.19
N LEU A 14 -4.96 -24.51 -0.61
CA LEU A 14 -6.04 -25.40 -1.05
C LEU A 14 -6.99 -25.76 0.10
N VAL A 15 -6.47 -26.08 1.28
CA VAL A 15 -7.29 -26.35 2.47
C VAL A 15 -8.12 -25.11 2.85
N ALA A 16 -7.52 -23.91 2.85
CA ALA A 16 -8.23 -22.67 3.14
C ALA A 16 -9.37 -22.41 2.12
N LEU A 17 -9.12 -22.66 0.83
CA LEU A 17 -10.12 -22.51 -0.23
C LEU A 17 -11.29 -23.49 -0.05
N VAL A 18 -11.02 -24.76 0.29
CA VAL A 18 -12.06 -25.76 0.56
C VAL A 18 -12.91 -25.34 1.76
N ILE A 19 -12.29 -24.89 2.86
CA ILE A 19 -13.02 -24.41 4.04
C ILE A 19 -13.90 -23.20 3.67
N LEU A 20 -13.38 -22.26 2.88
CA LEU A 20 -14.13 -21.10 2.42
C LEU A 20 -15.32 -21.49 1.54
N ALA A 21 -15.14 -22.43 0.61
CA ALA A 21 -16.21 -22.93 -0.24
C ALA A 21 -17.32 -23.64 0.58
N VAL A 22 -16.93 -24.46 1.56
CA VAL A 22 -17.87 -25.13 2.48
C VAL A 22 -18.61 -24.09 3.32
N TYR A 23 -17.91 -23.08 3.84
CA TYR A 23 -18.53 -22.00 4.62
C TYR A 23 -19.50 -21.17 3.79
N MET A 24 -19.14 -20.82 2.55
CA MET A 24 -20.04 -20.13 1.61
C MET A 24 -21.29 -20.96 1.29
N GLY A 25 -21.13 -22.25 1.02
CA GLY A 25 -22.25 -23.16 0.81
C GLY A 25 -23.17 -23.23 2.04
N TYR A 26 -22.58 -23.35 3.23
CA TYR A 26 -23.32 -23.37 4.50
C TYR A 26 -24.05 -22.05 4.76
N ALA A 27 -23.40 -20.90 4.53
CA ALA A 27 -24.00 -19.58 4.72
C ALA A 27 -25.20 -19.39 3.78
N LEU A 28 -25.08 -19.76 2.50
CA LEU A 28 -26.17 -19.71 1.53
C LEU A 28 -27.31 -20.67 1.88
N PHE A 29 -26.99 -21.89 2.30
CA PHE A 29 -28.00 -22.86 2.75
C PHE A 29 -28.75 -22.37 3.99
N ARG A 30 -28.04 -21.81 4.97
CA ARG A 30 -28.64 -21.23 6.18
C ARG A 30 -29.57 -20.06 5.83
N LEU A 31 -29.15 -19.19 4.91
CA LEU A 31 -29.95 -18.07 4.47
C LEU A 31 -31.20 -18.54 3.71
N SER A 32 -31.05 -19.52 2.81
CA SER A 32 -32.16 -20.13 2.07
C SER A 32 -33.16 -20.83 3.00
N MET A 33 -32.71 -21.52 4.04
CA MET A 33 -33.58 -22.16 5.03
C MET A 33 -34.37 -21.12 5.87
N VAL A 34 -33.77 -19.97 6.17
CA VAL A 34 -34.45 -18.84 6.83
C VAL A 34 -35.46 -18.19 5.87
N SER A 35 -35.08 -17.98 4.62
CA SER A 35 -35.97 -17.43 3.58
C SER A 35 -37.15 -18.35 3.26
N ALA A 36 -36.97 -19.66 3.21
CA ALA A 36 -38.04 -20.64 2.98
C ALA A 36 -39.08 -20.65 4.12
N ARG A 37 -38.63 -20.40 5.36
CA ARG A 37 -39.54 -20.21 6.51
C ARG A 37 -40.38 -18.95 6.38
N SER A 38 -39.84 -17.86 5.83
CA SER A 38 -40.63 -16.66 5.53
C SER A 38 -41.61 -16.85 4.38
N THR A 39 -41.33 -17.70 3.40
CA THR A 39 -42.25 -17.95 2.27
C THR A 39 -43.42 -18.88 2.61
N THR A 40 -43.29 -19.71 3.67
CA THR A 40 -44.37 -20.64 4.10
C THR A 40 -45.34 -20.01 5.10
N ALA A 41 -45.15 -18.74 5.48
CA ALA A 41 -46.03 -18.01 6.40
C ALA A 41 -47.13 -17.20 5.68
N VAL A 42 -47.91 -17.88 4.84
CA VAL A 42 -49.17 -17.38 4.22
C VAL A 42 -50.17 -18.54 4.36
N ALA A 43 -51.33 -18.50 5.05
CA ALA A 43 -52.21 -17.46 5.61
C ALA A 43 -53.05 -18.08 6.78
N PRO A 44 -53.88 -17.32 7.56
CA PRO A 44 -55.18 -16.77 7.11
C PRO A 44 -55.39 -15.26 7.42
N PRO A 45 -56.45 -14.63 6.86
CA PRO A 45 -56.58 -13.18 6.71
C PRO A 45 -57.25 -12.53 7.92
N GLU A 46 -56.59 -11.53 8.50
CA GLU A 46 -57.27 -10.46 9.23
C GLU A 46 -56.78 -9.11 8.71
N GLU A 47 -57.76 -8.32 8.26
CA GLU A 47 -57.61 -6.96 7.77
C GLU A 47 -57.18 -6.00 8.89
N GLY A 48 -56.14 -5.21 8.62
CA GLY A 48 -55.79 -4.01 9.37
C GLY A 48 -55.17 -2.98 8.41
N PRO A 49 -55.75 -1.77 8.25
CA PRO A 49 -55.29 -0.82 7.25
C PRO A 49 -54.13 0.02 7.82
N ALA A 50 -52.90 -0.37 7.49
CA ALA A 50 -51.76 0.53 7.30
C ALA A 50 -50.55 -0.28 6.81
N SER A 51 -50.68 -0.89 5.63
CA SER A 51 -49.48 -1.20 4.86
C SER A 51 -48.92 0.13 4.36
N THR A 52 -47.86 0.63 4.98
CA THR A 52 -46.97 1.56 4.29
C THR A 52 -46.50 0.83 3.03
N PRO A 53 -46.68 1.38 1.82
CA PRO A 53 -46.22 0.71 0.61
C PRO A 53 -44.72 0.42 0.77
N ALA A 54 -44.33 -0.83 0.53
CA ALA A 54 -42.91 -1.19 0.52
C ALA A 54 -42.22 -0.34 -0.56
N PRO A 55 -41.04 0.24 -0.28
CA PRO A 55 -40.33 1.07 -1.24
C PRO A 55 -40.04 0.28 -2.50
N THR A 56 -40.21 0.93 -3.64
CA THR A 56 -39.95 0.34 -4.95
C THR A 56 -38.45 0.17 -5.18
N ALA A 57 -38.04 -0.72 -6.08
CA ALA A 57 -36.63 -0.96 -6.37
C ALA A 57 -35.89 0.33 -6.82
N GLU A 58 -36.57 1.19 -7.59
CA GLU A 58 -36.04 2.48 -8.06
C GLU A 58 -35.82 3.49 -6.91
N GLU A 59 -36.70 3.50 -5.91
CA GLU A 59 -36.54 4.32 -4.69
C GLU A 59 -35.35 3.84 -3.84
N ILE A 60 -35.11 2.53 -3.80
CA ILE A 60 -33.96 1.96 -3.09
C ILE A 60 -32.65 2.28 -3.81
N GLU A 61 -32.63 2.19 -5.14
CA GLU A 61 -31.46 2.54 -5.96
C GLU A 61 -31.09 4.02 -5.83
N SER A 62 -32.07 4.93 -5.92
CA SER A 62 -31.82 6.37 -5.75
C SER A 62 -31.36 6.73 -4.34
N MET A 63 -31.89 6.07 -3.30
CA MET A 63 -31.43 6.25 -1.93
C MET A 63 -30.01 5.71 -1.73
N LEU A 64 -29.66 4.58 -2.36
CA LEU A 64 -28.31 4.03 -2.33
C LEU A 64 -27.31 4.97 -3.00
N ASP A 65 -27.65 5.52 -4.17
CA ASP A 65 -26.79 6.44 -4.92
C ASP A 65 -26.56 7.73 -4.13
N ALA A 66 -27.61 8.30 -3.53
CA ALA A 66 -27.50 9.46 -2.66
C ALA A 66 -26.62 9.20 -1.42
N LEU A 67 -26.71 8.00 -0.82
CA LEU A 67 -25.84 7.60 0.29
C LEU A 67 -24.40 7.38 -0.15
N LEU A 68 -24.19 6.85 -1.35
CA LEU A 68 -22.88 6.62 -1.94
C LEU A 68 -22.19 7.95 -2.22
N ASP A 69 -22.86 8.89 -2.89
CA ASP A 69 -22.36 10.25 -3.13
C ASP A 69 -22.01 10.97 -1.83
N ARG A 70 -22.88 10.85 -0.81
CA ARG A 70 -22.65 11.43 0.51
C ARG A 70 -21.38 10.89 1.18
N ARG A 71 -20.97 9.66 0.88
CA ARG A 71 -19.78 9.00 1.41
C ARG A 71 -18.55 9.22 0.53
N LEU A 72 -18.69 9.19 -0.79
CA LEU A 72 -17.60 9.30 -1.75
C LEU A 72 -17.09 10.73 -1.87
N ALA A 73 -17.99 11.72 -1.93
CA ALA A 73 -17.61 13.14 -2.05
C ALA A 73 -16.60 13.60 -0.98
N PRO A 74 -16.82 13.37 0.33
CA PRO A 74 -15.83 13.77 1.33
C PRO A 74 -14.53 12.98 1.26
N LEU A 75 -14.57 11.71 0.80
CA LEU A 75 -13.37 10.89 0.62
C LEU A 75 -12.50 11.47 -0.51
N MET A 76 -13.10 11.73 -1.68
CA MET A 76 -12.39 12.32 -2.82
C MET A 76 -11.79 13.68 -2.44
N GLN A 77 -12.57 14.53 -1.76
CA GLN A 77 -12.09 15.83 -1.30
C GLN A 77 -10.92 15.69 -0.30
N GLN A 78 -10.97 14.69 0.59
CA GLN A 78 -9.86 14.41 1.48
C GLN A 78 -8.60 13.93 0.72
N MET A 79 -8.76 13.13 -0.33
CA MET A 79 -7.62 12.69 -1.15
C MET A 79 -7.00 13.85 -1.91
N GLU A 80 -7.82 14.72 -2.51
CA GLU A 80 -7.37 15.95 -3.18
C GLU A 80 -6.54 16.82 -2.21
N THR A 81 -7.07 17.08 -1.01
CA THR A 81 -6.34 17.86 0.01
C THR A 81 -5.02 17.20 0.42
N ARG A 82 -4.97 15.85 0.47
CA ARG A 82 -3.74 15.13 0.77
C ARG A 82 -2.72 15.21 -0.37
N MET A 83 -3.18 15.17 -1.62
CA MET A 83 -2.32 15.32 -2.78
C MET A 83 -1.72 16.73 -2.81
N ASP A 84 -2.52 17.77 -2.62
CA ASP A 84 -2.05 19.15 -2.55
C ASP A 84 -0.97 19.32 -1.46
N LEU A 85 -1.20 18.74 -0.27
CA LEU A 85 -0.21 18.78 0.81
C LEU A 85 1.09 18.03 0.46
N ILE A 86 1.00 16.90 -0.23
CA ILE A 86 2.19 16.14 -0.65
C ILE A 86 2.97 16.96 -1.69
N GLU A 87 2.28 17.57 -2.65
CA GLU A 87 2.88 18.43 -3.67
C GLU A 87 3.61 19.62 -3.02
N ASP A 88 2.96 20.34 -2.11
CA ASP A 88 3.57 21.43 -1.34
C ASP A 88 4.81 20.97 -0.55
N ARG A 89 4.77 19.76 0.02
CA ARG A 89 5.90 19.19 0.75
C ARG A 89 7.06 18.82 -0.19
N VAL A 90 6.76 18.23 -1.35
CA VAL A 90 7.77 17.88 -2.37
C VAL A 90 8.43 19.16 -2.88
N ASP A 91 7.64 20.18 -3.22
CA ASP A 91 8.12 21.49 -3.62
C ASP A 91 8.98 22.15 -2.53
N GLY A 92 8.54 22.07 -1.27
CA GLY A 92 9.29 22.57 -0.13
C GLY A 92 10.65 21.88 0.05
N VAL A 93 10.71 20.56 -0.15
CA VAL A 93 11.96 19.79 -0.14
C VAL A 93 12.82 20.15 -1.34
N GLY A 94 12.24 20.26 -2.54
CA GLY A 94 12.95 20.66 -3.76
C GLY A 94 13.65 22.00 -3.61
N ARG A 95 12.96 23.02 -3.07
CA ARG A 95 13.56 24.35 -2.80
C ARG A 95 14.71 24.28 -1.78
N ARG A 96 14.59 23.43 -0.75
CA ARG A 96 15.65 23.22 0.24
C ARG A 96 16.87 22.55 -0.38
N ILE A 97 16.67 21.52 -1.21
CA ILE A 97 17.74 20.84 -1.94
C ILE A 97 18.46 21.83 -2.86
N GLU A 98 17.71 22.63 -3.62
CA GLU A 98 18.28 23.65 -4.50
C GLU A 98 19.12 24.66 -3.72
N THR A 99 18.63 25.11 -2.56
CA THR A 99 19.39 26.01 -1.66
C THR A 99 20.70 25.37 -1.20
N VAL A 100 20.68 24.07 -0.87
CA VAL A 100 21.88 23.32 -0.47
C VAL A 100 22.83 23.11 -1.65
N ASN A 101 22.31 22.89 -2.85
CA ASN A 101 23.10 22.70 -4.06
C ASN A 101 23.82 23.99 -4.50
N GLN A 102 23.21 25.15 -4.25
CA GLN A 102 23.84 26.46 -4.51
C GLN A 102 24.99 26.79 -3.56
N LEU A 103 25.11 26.08 -2.42
CA LEU A 103 26.31 26.19 -1.60
C LEU A 103 27.50 25.62 -2.39
N PRO A 104 28.69 26.24 -2.31
CA PRO A 104 29.88 25.66 -2.91
C PRO A 104 30.01 24.19 -2.49
N PRO A 105 30.29 23.26 -3.42
CA PRO A 105 30.42 21.86 -3.08
C PRO A 105 31.44 21.74 -1.96
N VAL A 106 31.02 21.16 -0.84
CA VAL A 106 31.82 21.05 0.37
C VAL A 106 32.98 20.11 0.04
N ALA A 107 34.09 20.72 -0.37
CA ALA A 107 35.35 20.10 -0.77
C ALA A 107 35.29 19.25 -2.07
N PRO A 108 35.69 19.80 -3.23
CA PRO A 108 35.69 19.07 -4.51
C PRO A 108 36.49 17.76 -4.47
N GLN A 109 37.53 17.68 -3.64
CA GLN A 109 38.33 16.47 -3.40
C GLN A 109 37.49 15.26 -2.94
N TYR A 110 36.44 15.47 -2.15
CA TYR A 110 35.56 14.38 -1.70
C TYR A 110 34.62 13.91 -2.80
N SER A 111 34.20 14.80 -3.69
CA SER A 111 33.38 14.43 -4.86
C SER A 111 34.16 13.56 -5.84
N GLU A 112 35.46 13.87 -6.02
CA GLU A 112 36.37 13.06 -6.82
C GLU A 112 36.62 11.70 -6.17
N ALA A 113 36.92 11.66 -4.87
CA ALA A 113 37.11 10.43 -4.12
C ALA A 113 35.86 9.52 -4.15
N LEU A 114 34.65 10.09 -4.07
CA LEU A 114 33.40 9.34 -4.23
C LEU A 114 33.26 8.73 -5.63
N SER A 115 33.67 9.45 -6.68
CA SER A 115 33.65 8.93 -8.05
C SER A 115 34.63 7.77 -8.25
N LEU A 116 35.81 7.83 -7.62
CA LEU A 116 36.81 6.76 -7.64
C LEU A 116 36.32 5.55 -6.83
N ALA A 117 35.73 5.77 -5.66
CA ALA A 117 35.12 4.72 -4.86
C ALA A 117 33.96 4.02 -5.59
N ALA A 118 33.12 4.77 -6.31
CA ALA A 118 32.04 4.20 -7.14
C ALA A 118 32.59 3.33 -8.30
N ARG A 119 33.79 3.65 -8.80
CA ARG A 119 34.52 2.83 -9.79
C ARG A 119 35.21 1.60 -9.18
N GLY A 120 35.16 1.44 -7.85
CA GLY A 120 35.70 0.28 -7.15
C GLY A 120 37.20 0.35 -6.83
N LEU A 121 37.79 1.55 -6.78
CA LEU A 121 39.19 1.71 -6.38
C LEU A 121 39.41 1.34 -4.90
N SER A 122 40.66 0.96 -4.56
CA SER A 122 41.04 0.65 -3.19
C SER A 122 41.09 1.92 -2.32
N ALA A 123 41.02 1.76 -1.00
CA ALA A 123 41.05 2.91 -0.10
C ALA A 123 42.45 3.57 -0.10
N GLU A 124 43.49 2.77 -0.30
CA GLU A 124 44.87 3.20 -0.44
C GLU A 124 45.07 4.06 -1.69
N ASP A 125 44.58 3.61 -2.85
CA ASP A 125 44.70 4.35 -4.11
C ASP A 125 43.93 5.69 -4.07
N ILE A 126 42.77 5.70 -3.43
CA ILE A 126 41.94 6.92 -3.28
C ILE A 126 42.62 7.93 -2.33
N ALA A 127 43.21 7.44 -1.24
CA ALA A 127 43.92 8.29 -0.29
C ALA A 127 45.11 9.01 -0.96
N ASP A 128 45.88 8.27 -1.75
CA ASP A 128 47.03 8.81 -2.48
C ASP A 128 46.60 9.79 -3.58
N GLN A 129 45.52 9.50 -4.31
CA GLN A 129 45.08 10.33 -5.45
C GLN A 129 44.33 11.60 -5.04
N CYS A 130 43.58 11.57 -3.93
CA CYS A 130 42.76 12.69 -3.48
C CYS A 130 43.33 13.42 -2.25
N GLU A 131 44.60 13.16 -1.89
CA GLU A 131 45.32 13.75 -0.75
C GLU A 131 44.53 13.69 0.57
N MET A 132 43.94 12.52 0.87
CA MET A 132 43.16 12.28 2.10
C MET A 132 43.73 11.11 2.89
N SER A 133 43.36 11.00 4.17
CA SER A 133 43.83 9.88 4.98
C SER A 133 43.20 8.55 4.53
N VAL A 134 43.91 7.43 4.75
CA VAL A 134 43.38 6.09 4.44
C VAL A 134 42.06 5.82 5.16
N GLY A 135 41.90 6.34 6.39
CA GLY A 135 40.64 6.23 7.14
C GLY A 135 39.48 7.02 6.51
N GLU A 136 39.74 8.21 5.98
CA GLU A 136 38.74 8.99 5.22
C GLU A 136 38.38 8.28 3.91
N ALA A 137 39.35 7.73 3.20
CA ALA A 137 39.12 6.98 1.97
C ALA A 137 38.30 5.70 2.21
N GLU A 138 38.54 5.00 3.32
CA GLU A 138 37.75 3.83 3.70
C GLU A 138 36.29 4.21 4.01
N LEU A 139 36.06 5.34 4.70
CA LEU A 139 34.73 5.88 4.91
C LEU A 139 34.03 6.19 3.57
N VAL A 140 34.71 6.86 2.65
CA VAL A 140 34.19 7.16 1.30
C VAL A 140 33.81 5.87 0.56
N ARG A 141 34.63 4.82 0.65
CA ARG A 141 34.35 3.50 0.05
C ARG A 141 33.09 2.85 0.64
N THR A 142 32.93 2.88 1.97
CA THR A 142 31.73 2.36 2.61
C THR A 142 30.47 3.14 2.22
N LEU A 143 30.58 4.47 2.13
CA LEU A 143 29.50 5.35 1.72
C LEU A 143 29.08 5.08 0.26
N ALA A 144 30.05 4.99 -0.66
CA ALA A 144 29.79 4.69 -2.07
C ALA A 144 29.09 3.33 -2.24
N ARG A 145 29.52 2.31 -1.48
CA ARG A 145 28.88 0.99 -1.46
C ARG A 145 27.44 1.05 -0.93
N SER A 146 27.18 1.82 0.14
CA SER A 146 25.81 1.98 0.65
C SER A 146 24.89 2.72 -0.31
N ARG A 147 25.42 3.68 -1.10
CA ARG A 147 24.64 4.43 -2.08
C ARG A 147 24.22 3.55 -3.27
N GLY A 148 25.14 2.73 -3.78
CA GLY A 148 24.84 1.78 -4.86
C GLY A 148 23.85 0.67 -4.45
N MET A 149 23.73 0.37 -3.15
CA MET A 149 22.74 -0.58 -2.63
C MET A 149 21.31 -0.01 -2.63
N GLY A 150 21.15 1.32 -2.61
CA GLY A 150 19.84 1.99 -2.62
C GLY A 150 19.27 2.24 -4.02
N GLU A 151 20.11 2.26 -5.05
CA GLU A 151 19.70 2.43 -6.46
C GLU A 151 19.29 1.11 -7.15
N GLY A 152 19.50 -0.03 -6.49
CA GLY A 152 19.27 -1.37 -7.05
C GLY A 152 18.02 -2.11 -6.56
N ASP A 153 17.18 -1.49 -5.73
CA ASP A 153 15.97 -2.12 -5.15
C ASP A 153 14.65 -1.60 -5.79
N GLU A 154 14.75 -0.86 -6.90
CA GLU A 154 13.62 -0.55 -7.81
C GLU A 154 13.80 -1.31 -9.13
N ALA A 155 13.44 -2.60 -9.15
CA ALA A 155 13.25 -3.38 -10.38
C ALA A 155 12.20 -4.48 -10.20
#